data_AF-A0A1I5VN48-F1
#
_entry.id   AF-A0A1I5VN48-F1
#
_cell.length_a   1.000
_cell.length_b   1.000
_cell.length_c   1.000
_cell.angle_alpha   90.00
_cell.angle_beta   90.00
_cell.angle_gamma   90.00
#
_symmetry.space_group_name_H-M   'P 1'
#
loop_
_entity.id
_entity.type
_entity.pdbx_description
1 polymer ?
#
loop_
_entity_poly.entity_id
_entity_poly.type
_entity_poly.pdbx_seq_one_letter_code
_entity_poly.pdbx_strand_id
1 'polypeptide(L)'
;MPEETPATPDEKLRGSIASKVLIYGSIVLAIIATVVIIAGIILLKQADGDPQKIGQATSIITGTFYALLPVIATWVGTVIAFYFGKANFEAAGNLVKQITNSDQKLQAIKVSDPGVMILFNDISFNKDIVSKEDKDINVQKDLIDFMDTNKKGERLPIFNDKKVLRYIIHESTVNEFVRKLISSKYDQLKDKKPEDISLEQMINNTNDDLKNKITKSASYISKTATLFEASQKLINNPLCQDVFVTETGNQNEEIIGWITNNKISELAKV
;
A
#
# COMPACT_ATOMS: atom_id res chain seq x y z
N MET A 1 14.10 -16.50 -8.07
CA MET A 1 13.14 -17.02 -9.06
C MET A 1 12.16 -17.87 -8.26
N PRO A 2 10.93 -17.38 -7.99
CA PRO A 2 9.99 -18.17 -7.20
C PRO A 2 9.60 -19.40 -8.01
N GLU A 3 9.73 -20.56 -7.38
CA GLU A 3 9.34 -21.86 -7.92
C GLU A 3 7.83 -21.81 -8.22
N GLU A 4 7.46 -21.88 -9.50
CA GLU A 4 6.04 -21.96 -9.88
C GLU A 4 5.47 -23.23 -9.25
N THR A 5 4.61 -23.07 -8.23
CA THR A 5 3.80 -24.19 -7.73
C THR A 5 3.10 -24.83 -8.92
N PRO A 6 3.31 -26.14 -9.17
CA PRO A 6 2.79 -26.78 -10.36
C PRO A 6 1.27 -26.67 -10.38
N ALA A 7 0.72 -26.10 -11.46
CA ALA A 7 -0.71 -25.97 -11.64
C ALA A 7 -1.39 -27.32 -11.36
N THR A 8 -2.45 -27.27 -10.55
CA THR A 8 -3.19 -28.46 -10.15
C THR A 8 -3.71 -29.19 -11.39
N PRO A 9 -3.92 -30.52 -11.34
CA PRO A 9 -4.43 -31.27 -12.49
C PRO A 9 -5.72 -30.67 -13.09
N ASP A 10 -6.58 -30.09 -12.26
CA ASP A 10 -7.84 -29.44 -12.67
C ASP A 10 -7.58 -28.11 -13.41
N GLU A 11 -6.61 -27.29 -12.99
CA GLU A 11 -6.23 -26.05 -13.68
C GLU A 11 -5.62 -26.32 -15.06
N LYS A 12 -4.78 -27.35 -15.18
CA LYS A 12 -4.23 -27.80 -16.47
C LYS A 12 -5.33 -28.32 -17.40
N LEU A 13 -6.31 -29.04 -16.85
CA LEU A 13 -7.44 -29.57 -17.60
C LEU A 13 -8.34 -28.45 -18.15
N ARG A 14 -8.72 -27.49 -17.29
CA ARG A 14 -9.54 -26.33 -17.67
C ARG A 14 -8.85 -25.43 -18.69
N GLY A 15 -7.55 -25.16 -18.52
CA GLY A 15 -6.75 -24.39 -19.48
C GLY A 15 -6.66 -25.07 -20.85
N SER A 16 -6.48 -26.40 -20.87
CA SER A 16 -6.47 -27.18 -22.10
C SER A 16 -7.82 -27.17 -22.81
N ILE A 17 -8.92 -27.31 -22.06
CA ILE A 17 -10.28 -27.27 -22.62
C ILE A 17 -10.58 -25.89 -23.21
N ALA A 18 -10.29 -24.80 -22.48
CA ALA A 18 -10.53 -23.45 -22.97
C ALA A 18 -9.73 -23.17 -24.26
N SER A 19 -8.44 -23.54 -24.30
CA SER A 19 -7.61 -23.38 -25.49
C SER A 19 -8.15 -24.17 -26.69
N LYS A 20 -8.56 -25.43 -26.47
CA LYS A 20 -9.15 -26.26 -27.52
C LYS A 20 -10.46 -25.68 -28.04
N VAL A 21 -11.36 -25.25 -27.16
CA VAL A 21 -12.64 -24.63 -27.55
C VAL A 21 -12.40 -23.36 -28.38
N LEU A 22 -11.42 -22.53 -27.99
CA LEU A 22 -11.04 -21.35 -28.76
C LEU A 22 -10.51 -21.71 -30.15
N ILE A 23 -9.59 -22.67 -30.25
CA ILE A 23 -9.01 -23.11 -31.53
C ILE A 23 -10.08 -23.69 -32.46
N TYR A 24 -10.92 -24.61 -31.96
CA TYR A 24 -11.98 -25.21 -32.76
C TYR A 24 -13.03 -24.17 -33.18
N GLY A 25 -13.35 -23.22 -32.29
CA GLY A 25 -14.23 -22.08 -32.62
C GLY A 25 -13.67 -21.22 -33.76
N SER A 26 -12.38 -20.87 -33.71
CA SER A 26 -11.72 -20.11 -34.78
C SER A 26 -11.71 -20.87 -36.11
N ILE A 27 -11.44 -22.19 -36.08
CA ILE A 27 -11.42 -23.03 -37.28
C ILE A 27 -12.81 -23.08 -37.93
N VAL A 28 -13.87 -23.28 -37.14
CA VAL A 28 -15.25 -23.31 -37.66
C VAL A 28 -15.63 -21.97 -38.28
N LEU A 29 -15.29 -20.85 -37.63
CA LEU A 29 -15.53 -19.51 -38.18
C LEU A 29 -14.77 -19.26 -39.48
N ALA A 30 -13.49 -19.69 -39.56
CA ALA A 30 -12.68 -19.59 -40.77
C ALA A 30 -13.27 -20.41 -41.93
N ILE A 31 -13.80 -21.61 -41.64
CA ILE A 31 -14.47 -22.45 -42.64
C ILE A 31 -15.74 -21.75 -43.14
N ILE A 32 -16.60 -21.26 -42.24
CA ILE A 32 -17.85 -20.56 -42.62
C ILE A 32 -17.53 -19.33 -43.49
N ALA A 33 -16.57 -18.50 -43.07
CA ALA A 33 -16.15 -17.33 -43.84
C ALA A 33 -15.65 -17.72 -45.23
N THR A 34 -14.85 -18.79 -45.33
CA THR A 34 -14.31 -19.29 -46.61
C THR A 34 -15.41 -19.79 -47.53
N VAL A 35 -16.40 -20.53 -47.01
CA VAL A 35 -17.54 -21.02 -47.79
C VAL A 35 -18.37 -19.86 -48.34
N VAL A 36 -18.61 -18.83 -47.53
CA VAL A 36 -19.35 -17.63 -47.95
C VAL A 36 -18.61 -16.86 -49.06
N ILE A 37 -17.29 -16.71 -48.93
CA ILE A 37 -16.45 -16.07 -49.95
C ILE A 37 -16.48 -16.86 -51.26
N ILE A 38 -16.33 -18.19 -51.20
CA ILE A 38 -16.37 -19.05 -52.40
C ILE A 38 -17.74 -18.98 -53.06
N ALA A 39 -18.82 -19.08 -52.29
CA ALA A 39 -20.19 -18.96 -52.81
C ALA A 39 -20.41 -17.59 -53.47
N GLY A 40 -19.94 -16.50 -52.85
CA GLY A 40 -19.98 -15.16 -53.43
C GLY A 40 -19.23 -15.06 -54.76
N ILE A 41 -18.01 -15.61 -54.85
CA ILE A 41 -17.21 -15.63 -56.09
C ILE A 41 -17.91 -16.43 -57.19
N ILE A 42 -18.49 -17.59 -56.87
CA ILE A 42 -19.21 -18.42 -57.83
C ILE A 42 -20.44 -17.67 -58.37
N LEU A 43 -21.23 -17.05 -57.48
CA LEU A 43 -22.41 -16.28 -57.86
C LEU A 43 -22.05 -15.07 -58.73
N LEU A 44 -20.95 -14.37 -58.43
CA LEU A 44 -20.46 -13.25 -59.23
C LEU A 44 -19.96 -13.69 -60.62
N LYS A 45 -19.30 -14.85 -60.72
CA LYS A 45 -18.88 -15.43 -62.02
C LYS A 45 -20.07 -15.86 -62.88
N GLN A 46 -21.13 -16.39 -62.26
CA GLN A 46 -22.36 -16.80 -62.97
C GLN A 46 -23.25 -15.62 -63.39
N ALA A 47 -23.04 -14.45 -62.81
CA ALA A 47 -23.82 -13.26 -63.14
C ALA A 47 -23.48 -12.70 -64.55
N ASP A 48 -22.31 -13.01 -65.11
CA ASP A 48 -21.90 -12.67 -66.50
C ASP A 48 -22.23 -11.23 -66.94
N GLY A 49 -22.03 -10.26 -66.05
CA GLY A 49 -22.30 -8.84 -66.30
C GLY A 49 -23.76 -8.39 -66.18
N ASP A 50 -24.70 -9.30 -65.87
CA ASP A 50 -26.12 -8.99 -65.64
C ASP A 50 -26.32 -8.17 -64.34
N PRO A 51 -26.76 -6.90 -64.42
CA PRO A 51 -26.93 -6.03 -63.26
C PRO A 51 -27.90 -6.60 -62.21
N GLN A 52 -28.92 -7.37 -62.60
CA GLN A 52 -29.88 -7.95 -61.65
C GLN A 52 -29.25 -9.08 -60.82
N LYS A 53 -28.46 -9.95 -61.45
CA LYS A 53 -27.78 -11.06 -60.77
C LYS A 53 -26.64 -10.57 -59.88
N ILE A 54 -25.94 -9.52 -60.30
CA ILE A 54 -24.93 -8.83 -59.47
C ILE A 54 -25.58 -8.23 -58.21
N GLY A 55 -26.76 -7.61 -58.36
CA GLY A 55 -27.53 -7.09 -57.22
C GLY A 55 -27.95 -8.18 -56.23
N GLN A 56 -28.39 -9.34 -56.73
CA GLN A 56 -28.74 -10.50 -55.88
C GLN A 56 -27.52 -11.08 -55.15
N ALA A 57 -26.40 -11.27 -55.86
CA ALA A 57 -25.15 -11.74 -55.26
C ALA A 57 -24.67 -10.78 -54.15
N THR A 58 -24.74 -9.48 -54.40
CA THR A 58 -24.36 -8.44 -53.42
C THR A 58 -25.29 -8.43 -52.21
N SER A 59 -26.60 -8.61 -52.40
CA SER A 59 -27.59 -8.71 -51.32
C SER A 59 -27.36 -9.94 -50.44
N ILE A 60 -27.06 -11.09 -51.03
CA ILE A 60 -26.75 -12.33 -50.31
C ILE A 60 -25.45 -12.18 -49.50
N ILE A 61 -24.39 -11.63 -50.11
CA ILE A 61 -23.12 -11.38 -49.41
C ILE A 61 -23.34 -10.44 -48.23
N THR A 62 -24.05 -9.33 -48.45
CA THR A 62 -24.32 -8.32 -47.42
C THR A 62 -25.20 -8.87 -46.29
N GLY A 63 -26.26 -9.61 -46.63
CA GLY A 63 -27.13 -10.27 -45.66
C GLY A 63 -26.39 -11.32 -44.83
N THR A 64 -25.50 -12.08 -45.46
CA THR A 64 -24.66 -13.07 -44.77
C THR A 64 -23.66 -12.39 -43.84
N PHE A 65 -23.05 -11.28 -44.26
CA PHE A 65 -22.16 -10.51 -43.40
C PHE A 65 -22.87 -10.00 -42.14
N TYR A 66 -24.06 -9.41 -42.29
CA TYR A 66 -24.85 -8.96 -41.15
C TYR A 66 -25.30 -10.10 -40.23
N ALA A 67 -25.59 -11.29 -40.77
CA ALA A 67 -25.91 -12.46 -39.97
C ALA A 67 -24.71 -13.02 -39.17
N LEU A 68 -23.48 -12.85 -39.67
CA LEU A 68 -22.26 -13.32 -39.01
C LEU A 68 -21.71 -12.35 -37.97
N LEU A 69 -22.01 -11.04 -38.07
CA LEU A 69 -21.53 -10.04 -37.12
C LEU A 69 -21.82 -10.38 -35.65
N PRO A 70 -23.04 -10.80 -35.26
CA PRO A 70 -23.31 -11.20 -33.87
C PRO A 70 -22.47 -12.39 -33.42
N VAL A 71 -22.26 -13.39 -34.29
CA VAL A 71 -21.49 -14.61 -33.97
C VAL A 71 -20.02 -14.26 -33.73
N ILE A 72 -19.45 -13.41 -34.58
CA ILE A 72 -18.08 -12.92 -34.44
C ILE A 72 -17.96 -12.05 -33.18
N ALA A 73 -18.90 -11.13 -32.95
CA ALA A 73 -18.89 -10.24 -31.79
C ALA A 73 -18.97 -11.02 -30.46
N THR A 74 -19.87 -12.00 -30.37
CA THR A 74 -19.99 -12.87 -29.18
C THR A 74 -18.75 -13.72 -28.96
N TRP A 75 -18.17 -14.26 -30.04
CA TRP A 75 -16.94 -15.06 -29.95
C TRP A 75 -15.75 -14.21 -29.49
N VAL A 76 -15.50 -13.07 -30.15
CA VAL A 76 -14.44 -12.11 -29.77
C VAL A 76 -14.64 -11.63 -28.33
N GLY A 77 -15.86 -11.27 -27.94
CA GLY A 77 -16.18 -10.85 -26.58
C GLY A 77 -15.85 -11.92 -25.53
N THR A 78 -16.10 -13.19 -25.85
CA THR A 78 -15.77 -14.32 -24.97
C THR A 78 -14.25 -14.53 -24.85
N VAL A 79 -13.50 -14.41 -25.95
CA VAL A 79 -12.02 -14.51 -25.94
C VAL A 79 -11.41 -13.39 -25.09
N ILE A 80 -11.87 -12.16 -25.29
CA ILE A 80 -11.43 -10.98 -24.53
C ILE A 80 -11.73 -11.18 -23.05
N ALA A 81 -12.96 -11.58 -22.70
CA ALA A 81 -13.37 -11.82 -21.33
C ALA A 81 -12.54 -12.92 -20.66
N PHE A 82 -12.24 -14.01 -21.37
CA PHE A 82 -11.39 -15.09 -20.86
C PHE A 82 -9.96 -14.61 -20.58
N TYR A 83 -9.34 -13.90 -21.52
CA TYR A 83 -7.95 -13.48 -21.40
C TYR A 83 -7.76 -12.40 -20.33
N PHE A 84 -8.58 -11.35 -20.35
CA PHE A 84 -8.51 -10.29 -19.34
C PHE A 84 -9.02 -10.74 -17.98
N GLY A 85 -10.04 -11.62 -17.93
CA GLY A 85 -10.48 -12.24 -16.69
C GLY A 85 -9.34 -13.00 -16.02
N LYS A 86 -8.70 -13.92 -16.75
CA LYS A 86 -7.59 -14.73 -16.21
C LYS A 86 -6.44 -13.88 -15.68
N ALA A 87 -5.95 -12.91 -16.47
CA ALA A 87 -4.83 -12.07 -16.07
C ALA A 87 -5.16 -11.24 -14.81
N ASN A 88 -6.38 -10.72 -14.71
CA ASN A 88 -6.82 -9.97 -13.53
C ASN A 88 -6.94 -10.86 -12.29
N PHE A 89 -7.45 -12.09 -12.41
CA PHE A 89 -7.52 -13.03 -11.29
C PHE A 89 -6.15 -13.53 -10.83
N GLU A 90 -5.23 -13.81 -11.75
CA GLU A 90 -3.85 -14.21 -11.42
C GLU A 90 -3.10 -13.08 -10.70
N ALA A 91 -3.23 -11.84 -11.20
CA ALA A 91 -2.65 -10.67 -10.55
C ALA A 91 -3.22 -10.46 -9.13
N ALA A 92 -4.55 -10.56 -8.97
CA ALA A 92 -5.20 -10.46 -7.67
C ALA A 92 -4.80 -11.58 -6.71
N GLY A 93 -4.73 -12.82 -7.20
CA GLY A 93 -4.31 -13.98 -6.39
C GLY A 93 -2.88 -13.87 -5.88
N ASN A 94 -1.96 -13.36 -6.71
CA ASN A 94 -0.59 -13.11 -6.31
C ASN A 94 -0.46 -12.01 -5.25
N LEU A 95 -1.26 -10.94 -5.35
CA LEU A 95 -1.32 -9.89 -4.32
C LEU A 95 -1.81 -10.45 -2.99
N VAL A 96 -2.89 -11.25 -2.99
CA VAL A 96 -3.42 -11.89 -1.77
C VAL A 96 -2.38 -12.81 -1.14
N LYS A 97 -1.68 -13.63 -1.95
CA LYS A 97 -0.60 -14.49 -1.43
C LYS A 97 0.53 -13.68 -0.80
N GLN A 98 0.94 -12.56 -1.42
CA GLN A 98 1.98 -11.70 -0.86
C GLN A 98 1.57 -11.09 0.48
N ILE A 99 0.32 -10.62 0.61
CA ILE A 99 -0.21 -10.08 1.87
C ILE A 99 -0.26 -11.16 2.94
N THR A 100 -0.86 -12.32 2.65
CA THR A 100 -0.98 -13.41 3.63
C THR A 100 0.38 -13.94 4.07
N ASN A 101 1.34 -14.08 3.14
CA ASN A 101 2.68 -14.50 3.47
C ASN A 101 3.41 -13.45 4.33
N SER A 102 3.20 -12.16 4.07
CA SER A 102 3.72 -11.08 4.93
C SER A 102 3.14 -11.17 6.34
N ASP A 103 1.83 -11.33 6.48
CA ASP A 103 1.18 -11.44 7.80
C ASP A 103 1.67 -12.67 8.57
N GLN A 104 1.78 -13.83 7.91
CA GLN A 104 2.31 -15.04 8.51
C GLN A 104 3.77 -14.87 8.97
N LYS A 105 4.60 -14.19 8.17
CA LYS A 105 5.99 -13.86 8.55
C LYS A 105 6.02 -12.97 9.79
N LEU A 106 5.22 -11.90 9.81
CA LEU A 106 5.16 -10.98 10.94
C LEU A 106 4.62 -11.64 12.21
N GLN A 107 3.74 -12.65 12.09
CA GLN A 107 3.24 -13.44 13.22
C GLN A 107 4.31 -14.37 13.82
N ALA A 108 5.26 -14.84 13.00
CA ALA A 108 6.34 -15.72 13.46
C ALA A 108 7.45 -14.96 14.22
N ILE A 109 7.61 -13.66 13.96
CA ILE A 109 8.65 -12.82 14.56
C ILE A 109 8.14 -12.22 15.87
N LYS A 110 8.85 -12.45 16.97
CA LYS A 110 8.57 -11.77 18.24
C LYS A 110 9.27 -10.42 18.29
N VAL A 111 8.65 -9.47 18.96
CA VAL A 111 9.24 -8.13 19.13
C VAL A 111 10.52 -8.13 19.98
N SER A 112 10.68 -9.14 20.83
CA SER A 112 11.86 -9.38 21.65
C SER A 112 13.00 -10.10 20.92
N ASP A 113 12.79 -10.56 19.68
CA ASP A 113 13.86 -11.23 18.92
C ASP A 113 15.01 -10.25 18.61
N PRO A 114 16.27 -10.73 18.60
CA PRO A 114 17.43 -9.87 18.36
C PRO A 114 17.34 -9.11 17.03
N GLY A 115 17.53 -7.80 17.07
CA GLY A 115 17.55 -6.95 15.88
C GLY A 115 16.17 -6.53 15.36
N VAL A 116 15.07 -6.92 16.02
CA VAL A 116 13.71 -6.48 15.67
C VAL A 116 13.42 -5.10 16.23
N MET A 117 13.69 -4.87 17.51
CA MET A 117 13.54 -3.57 18.16
C MET A 117 14.89 -2.88 18.39
N ILE A 118 14.86 -1.55 18.42
CA ILE A 118 15.95 -0.72 18.95
C ILE A 118 15.85 -0.79 20.47
N LEU A 119 16.87 -1.35 21.11
CA LEU A 119 16.92 -1.44 22.58
C LEU A 119 16.98 -0.05 23.20
N PHE A 120 16.41 0.12 24.39
CA PHE A 120 16.37 1.42 25.08
C PHE A 120 17.74 2.13 25.13
N ASN A 121 18.81 1.38 25.41
CA ASN A 121 20.16 1.92 25.51
C ASN A 121 20.72 2.44 24.18
N ASP A 122 20.17 1.97 23.05
CA ASP A 122 20.56 2.36 21.70
C ASP A 122 19.63 3.45 21.12
N ILE A 123 18.55 3.80 21.83
CA ILE A 123 17.65 4.89 21.43
C ILE A 123 18.39 6.22 21.55
N SER A 124 18.34 7.00 20.47
CA SER A 124 18.85 8.37 20.44
C SER A 124 17.80 9.33 21.02
N PHE A 125 18.10 9.96 22.15
CA PHE A 125 17.23 10.97 22.77
C PHE A 125 18.04 12.04 23.50
N ASN A 126 17.42 13.20 23.72
CA ASN A 126 18.04 14.30 24.46
C ASN A 126 17.99 14.02 25.97
N LYS A 127 19.15 13.76 26.58
CA LYS A 127 19.25 13.44 28.01
C LYS A 127 19.01 14.65 28.90
N ASP A 128 19.24 15.86 28.40
CA ASP A 128 19.16 17.09 29.18
C ASP A 128 17.71 17.51 29.49
N ILE A 129 16.73 16.90 28.80
CA ILE A 129 15.30 17.21 28.97
C ILE A 129 14.52 16.15 29.76
N VAL A 130 15.14 15.04 30.14
CA VAL A 130 14.45 13.90 30.79
C VAL A 130 13.76 14.33 32.09
N SER A 131 14.42 15.16 32.89
CA SER A 131 13.91 15.65 34.18
C SER A 131 13.21 17.01 34.09
N LYS A 132 13.10 17.60 32.89
CA LYS A 132 12.47 18.92 32.70
C LYS A 132 10.97 18.80 32.53
N GLU A 133 10.21 19.74 33.09
CA GLU A 133 8.80 19.92 32.75
C GLU A 133 8.64 20.51 31.34
N ASP A 134 7.49 20.31 30.71
CA ASP A 134 7.26 20.70 29.31
C ASP A 134 7.38 22.21 29.09
N LYS A 135 7.15 23.02 30.12
CA LYS A 135 7.34 24.48 30.10
C LYS A 135 8.82 24.91 30.03
N ASP A 136 9.73 24.05 30.48
CA ASP A 136 11.18 24.31 30.57
C ASP A 136 11.96 23.71 29.38
N ILE A 137 11.28 22.97 28.50
CA ILE A 137 11.85 22.42 27.27
C ILE A 137 11.70 23.45 26.15
N ASN A 138 12.82 23.97 25.64
CA ASN A 138 12.83 25.00 24.60
C ASN A 138 12.77 24.37 23.19
N VAL A 139 11.90 24.89 22.32
CA VAL A 139 11.72 24.32 20.97
C VAL A 139 12.97 24.43 20.10
N GLN A 140 13.62 25.60 20.03
CA GLN A 140 14.84 25.76 19.24
C GLN A 140 15.98 24.89 19.79
N LYS A 141 16.37 25.14 21.04
CA LYS A 141 17.57 24.55 21.64
C LYS A 141 17.43 23.05 21.88
N ASP A 142 16.32 22.63 22.50
CA ASP A 142 16.22 21.26 22.99
C ASP A 142 15.65 20.29 21.95
N LEU A 143 14.92 20.80 20.94
CA LEU A 143 14.34 19.98 19.86
C LEU A 143 15.06 20.20 18.53
N ILE A 144 15.02 21.41 17.95
CA ILE A 144 15.55 21.67 16.60
C ILE A 144 17.06 21.45 16.56
N ASP A 145 17.83 22.17 17.39
CA ASP A 145 19.30 22.07 17.39
C ASP A 145 19.77 20.65 17.74
N PHE A 146 19.03 19.95 18.62
CA PHE A 146 19.31 18.57 18.95
C PHE A 146 19.11 17.64 17.75
N MET A 147 17.99 17.77 17.04
CA MET A 147 17.71 16.95 15.85
C MET A 147 18.70 17.22 14.71
N ASP A 148 19.09 18.48 14.51
CA ASP A 148 20.07 18.87 13.49
C ASP A 148 21.48 18.34 13.79
N THR A 149 21.89 18.41 15.06
CA THR A 149 23.21 17.93 15.51
C THR A 149 23.25 16.40 15.55
N ASN A 150 22.16 15.79 15.99
CA ASN A 150 22.04 14.36 16.16
C ASN A 150 21.50 13.72 14.88
N LYS A 151 22.39 13.54 13.90
CA LYS A 151 22.13 12.91 12.58
C LYS A 151 21.59 11.47 12.62
N LYS A 152 21.21 10.95 13.79
CA LYS A 152 20.71 9.60 14.00
C LYS A 152 19.19 9.46 13.94
N GLY A 153 18.42 10.52 13.66
CA GLY A 153 17.01 10.31 13.36
C GLY A 153 16.14 11.53 13.13
N GLU A 154 15.10 11.34 12.32
CA GLU A 154 13.99 12.25 12.05
C GLU A 154 12.93 12.25 13.18
N ARG A 155 13.22 11.55 14.30
CA ARG A 155 12.29 11.28 15.40
C ARG A 155 13.01 11.46 16.72
N LEU A 156 12.43 12.26 17.60
CA LEU A 156 12.96 12.55 18.93
C LEU A 156 11.98 12.04 20.00
N PRO A 157 12.24 10.87 20.59
CA PRO A 157 11.48 10.43 21.75
C PRO A 157 11.91 11.23 22.99
N ILE A 158 10.93 11.63 23.79
CA ILE A 158 11.11 12.35 25.06
C ILE A 158 10.65 11.42 26.18
N PHE A 159 11.56 11.09 27.10
CA PHE A 159 11.27 10.25 28.26
C PHE A 159 11.19 11.10 29.54
N ASN A 160 10.69 10.49 30.61
CA ASN A 160 10.85 10.98 31.98
C ASN A 160 11.95 10.20 32.72
N ASP A 161 12.23 10.57 33.98
CA ASP A 161 13.26 9.94 34.82
C ASP A 161 13.05 8.44 35.05
N LYS A 162 11.81 7.95 34.88
CA LYS A 162 11.43 6.54 35.00
C LYS A 162 11.50 5.79 33.67
N LYS A 163 12.09 6.41 32.64
CA LYS A 163 12.16 5.89 31.26
C LYS A 163 10.80 5.55 30.65
N VAL A 164 9.76 6.24 31.12
CA VAL A 164 8.43 6.19 30.52
C VAL A 164 8.41 7.25 29.41
N LEU A 165 7.86 6.90 28.25
CA LEU A 165 7.72 7.83 27.13
C LEU A 165 6.68 8.90 27.48
N ARG A 166 7.04 10.17 27.29
CA ARG A 166 6.10 11.30 27.32
C ARG A 166 5.56 11.60 25.93
N TYR A 167 6.47 11.80 24.98
CA TYR A 167 6.14 12.20 23.61
C TYR A 167 7.13 11.59 22.62
N ILE A 168 6.71 11.51 21.36
CA ILE A 168 7.64 11.35 20.24
C ILE A 168 7.41 12.49 19.25
N ILE A 169 8.47 13.24 18.97
CA ILE A 169 8.43 14.43 18.12
C ILE A 169 9.09 14.09 16.80
N HIS A 170 8.30 14.10 15.72
CA HIS A 170 8.81 13.93 14.36
C HIS A 170 9.33 15.26 13.81
N GLU A 171 10.40 15.19 13.02
CA GLU A 171 11.00 16.35 12.36
C GLU A 171 9.97 17.07 11.49
N SER A 172 9.13 16.30 10.78
CA SER A 172 8.02 16.82 9.99
C SER A 172 7.02 17.64 10.82
N THR A 173 6.79 17.27 12.09
CA THR A 173 5.90 17.99 12.99
C THR A 173 6.53 19.31 13.43
N VAL A 174 7.83 19.33 13.73
CA VAL A 174 8.57 20.55 14.07
C VAL A 174 8.62 21.50 12.87
N ASN A 175 8.94 20.98 11.69
CA ASN A 175 8.98 21.75 10.44
C ASN A 175 7.61 22.34 10.09
N GLU A 176 6.54 21.57 10.27
CA GLU A 176 5.18 22.06 10.10
C GLU A 176 4.84 23.18 11.10
N PHE A 177 5.21 23.00 12.37
CA PHE A 177 5.03 24.00 13.42
C PHE A 177 5.75 25.31 13.07
N VAL A 178 7.04 25.26 12.77
CA VAL A 178 7.85 26.44 12.42
C VAL A 178 7.28 27.16 11.20
N ARG A 179 6.91 26.42 10.15
CA ARG A 179 6.28 27.01 8.94
C ARG A 179 5.00 27.77 9.28
N LYS A 180 4.14 27.18 10.12
CA LYS A 180 2.87 27.79 10.53
C LYS A 180 3.08 28.97 11.49
N LEU A 181 4.09 28.90 12.36
CA LEU A 181 4.50 30.00 13.24
C LEU A 181 4.93 31.22 12.44
N ILE A 182 5.85 31.06 11.49
CA ILE A 182 6.34 32.15 10.62
C ILE A 182 5.23 32.73 9.73
N SER A 183 4.25 31.89 9.35
CA SER A 183 3.06 32.32 8.60
C SER A 183 1.97 32.96 9.47
N SER A 184 2.27 33.23 10.74
CA SER A 184 1.34 33.81 11.74
C SER A 184 0.00 33.07 11.85
N LYS A 185 0.02 31.74 11.68
CA LYS A 185 -1.19 30.89 11.75
C LYS A 185 -1.60 30.52 13.18
N TYR A 186 -0.77 30.84 14.17
CA TYR A 186 -1.03 30.61 15.59
C TYR A 186 -1.23 31.94 16.30
N ASP A 187 -2.48 32.32 16.54
CA ASP A 187 -2.82 33.63 17.12
C ASP A 187 -2.10 33.92 18.44
N GLN A 188 -1.94 32.89 19.27
CA GLN A 188 -1.33 32.99 20.59
C GLN A 188 0.22 33.06 20.57
N LEU A 189 0.83 32.88 19.39
CA LEU A 189 2.29 32.83 19.20
C LEU A 189 2.79 33.80 18.11
N LYS A 190 1.94 34.73 17.65
CA LYS A 190 2.19 35.58 16.46
C LYS A 190 3.52 36.33 16.45
N ASP A 191 3.99 36.78 17.61
CA ASP A 191 5.22 37.58 17.76
C ASP A 191 6.38 36.79 18.36
N LYS A 192 6.20 35.47 18.54
CA LYS A 192 7.23 34.60 19.11
C LYS A 192 8.04 33.92 18.03
N LYS A 193 9.31 33.69 18.33
CA LYS A 193 10.18 32.83 17.52
C LYS A 193 10.38 31.48 18.20
N PRO A 194 10.88 30.44 17.50
CA PRO A 194 11.13 29.13 18.11
C PRO A 194 12.00 29.18 19.38
N GLU A 195 12.89 30.17 19.49
CA GLU A 195 13.75 30.40 20.66
C GLU A 195 12.96 30.85 21.90
N ASP A 196 11.77 31.44 21.72
CA ASP A 196 10.93 32.00 22.79
C ASP A 196 9.76 31.07 23.20
N ILE A 197 9.74 29.85 22.64
CA ILE A 197 8.63 28.91 22.75
C ILE A 197 9.06 27.66 23.50
N SER A 198 8.26 27.27 24.48
CA SER A 198 8.39 26.00 25.18
C SER A 198 7.61 24.87 24.50
N LEU A 199 7.94 23.61 24.80
CA LEU A 199 7.18 22.45 24.33
C LEU A 199 5.71 22.52 24.79
N GLU A 200 5.47 22.94 26.03
CA GLU A 200 4.11 23.16 26.53
C GLU A 200 3.32 24.13 25.64
N GLN A 201 3.96 25.24 25.22
CA GLN A 201 3.33 26.21 24.33
C GLN A 201 3.11 25.65 22.92
N MET A 202 4.07 24.88 22.40
CA MET A 202 3.92 24.17 21.13
C MET A 202 2.72 23.19 21.15
N ILE A 203 2.45 22.55 22.29
CA ILE A 203 1.33 21.60 22.43
C ILE A 203 0.00 22.32 22.67
N ASN A 204 -0.03 23.35 23.51
CA ASN A 204 -1.29 23.94 24.00
C ASN A 204 -1.74 25.19 23.23
N ASN A 205 -0.83 25.91 22.58
CA ASN A 205 -1.13 27.15 21.87
C ASN A 205 -1.17 26.97 20.33
N THR A 206 -1.32 25.72 19.87
CA THR A 206 -1.42 25.34 18.46
C THR A 206 -2.77 24.66 18.14
N ASN A 207 -2.90 24.06 16.96
CA ASN A 207 -4.13 23.39 16.55
C ASN A 207 -4.17 21.91 16.99
N ASP A 208 -5.38 21.34 17.08
CA ASP A 208 -5.58 19.96 17.53
C ASP A 208 -4.82 18.93 16.68
N ASP A 209 -4.64 19.19 15.39
CA ASP A 209 -3.86 18.32 14.50
C ASP A 209 -2.40 18.17 14.96
N LEU A 210 -1.70 19.28 15.23
CA LEU A 210 -0.31 19.24 15.70
C LEU A 210 -0.22 18.60 17.09
N LYS A 211 -1.15 18.97 17.98
CA LYS A 211 -1.26 18.36 19.31
C LYS A 211 -1.44 16.85 19.24
N ASN A 212 -2.33 16.36 18.37
CA ASN A 212 -2.56 14.93 18.19
C ASN A 212 -1.33 14.22 17.60
N LYS A 213 -0.61 14.84 16.66
CA LYS A 213 0.66 14.29 16.13
C LYS A 213 1.75 14.13 17.19
N ILE A 214 1.78 14.98 18.22
CA ILE A 214 2.74 14.86 19.32
C ILE A 214 2.27 13.85 20.38
N THR A 215 0.98 13.85 20.70
CA THR A 215 0.44 13.11 21.85
C THR A 215 -0.10 11.72 21.51
N LYS A 216 -0.41 11.42 20.24
CA LYS A 216 -1.05 10.16 19.81
C LYS A 216 -0.23 9.37 18.78
N SER A 217 1.01 9.77 18.54
CA SER A 217 1.89 9.16 17.55
C SER A 217 2.63 7.92 18.02
N ALA A 218 2.52 7.59 19.30
CA ALA A 218 3.08 6.39 19.91
C ALA A 218 1.98 5.36 20.24
N SER A 219 2.28 4.09 20.03
CA SER A 219 1.51 2.95 20.53
C SER A 219 2.39 2.03 21.37
N TYR A 220 1.77 1.16 22.16
CA TYR A 220 2.47 0.29 23.11
C TYR A 220 2.06 -1.17 22.92
N ILE A 221 3.03 -2.07 23.10
CA ILE A 221 2.85 -3.53 23.04
C ILE A 221 3.74 -4.23 24.08
N SER A 222 3.34 -5.44 24.48
CA SER A 222 4.15 -6.28 25.38
C SER A 222 5.38 -6.84 24.67
N LYS A 223 6.47 -7.08 25.40
CA LYS A 223 7.66 -7.80 24.91
C LYS A 223 7.38 -9.19 24.36
N THR A 224 6.26 -9.81 24.75
CA THR A 224 5.86 -11.14 24.26
C THR A 224 5.02 -11.07 22.99
N ALA A 225 4.68 -9.87 22.52
CA ALA A 225 3.91 -9.67 21.30
C ALA A 225 4.71 -10.03 20.05
N THR A 226 3.98 -10.20 18.96
CA THR A 226 4.50 -10.43 17.61
C THR A 226 4.67 -9.12 16.86
N LEU A 227 5.48 -9.13 15.80
CA LEU A 227 5.64 -7.98 14.92
C LEU A 227 4.34 -7.68 14.15
N PHE A 228 3.49 -8.69 13.94
CA PHE A 228 2.15 -8.52 13.38
C PHE A 228 1.28 -7.65 14.28
N GLU A 229 1.27 -7.89 15.58
CA GLU A 229 0.53 -7.04 16.53
C GLU A 229 1.03 -5.59 16.52
N ALA A 230 2.35 -5.39 16.41
CA ALA A 230 2.94 -4.07 16.24
C ALA A 230 2.45 -3.39 14.94
N SER A 231 2.42 -4.13 13.82
CA SER A 231 1.92 -3.63 12.54
C SER A 231 0.45 -3.22 12.62
N GLN A 232 -0.38 -4.03 13.29
CA GLN A 232 -1.79 -3.74 13.50
C GLN A 232 -2.01 -2.45 14.30
N LYS A 233 -1.13 -2.11 15.26
CA LYS A 233 -1.20 -0.83 15.98
C LYS A 233 -1.01 0.36 15.04
N LEU A 234 -0.08 0.25 14.08
CA LEU A 234 0.18 1.29 13.09
C LEU A 234 -0.98 1.43 12.09
N ILE A 235 -1.53 0.31 11.61
CA ILE A 235 -2.65 0.32 10.66
C ILE A 235 -3.91 0.94 11.29
N ASN A 236 -4.17 0.63 12.57
CA ASN A 236 -5.38 1.08 13.26
C ASN A 236 -5.30 2.54 13.76
N ASN A 237 -4.10 3.14 13.77
CA ASN A 237 -3.90 4.53 14.17
C ASN A 237 -3.07 5.28 13.11
N PRO A 238 -3.71 6.02 12.19
CA PRO A 238 -3.02 6.73 11.10
C PRO A 238 -1.99 7.77 11.56
N LEU A 239 -2.09 8.26 12.80
CA LEU A 239 -1.14 9.20 13.38
C LEU A 239 0.06 8.50 14.04
N CYS A 240 -0.03 7.19 14.26
CA CYS A 240 1.01 6.41 14.90
C CYS A 240 1.99 5.86 13.88
N GLN A 241 3.28 6.13 14.10
CA GLN A 241 4.37 5.61 13.28
C GLN A 241 5.38 4.80 14.10
N ASP A 242 5.18 4.79 15.42
CA ASP A 242 6.16 4.35 16.39
C ASP A 242 5.49 3.48 17.45
N VAL A 243 6.02 2.27 17.62
CA VAL A 243 5.53 1.31 18.60
C VAL A 243 6.62 1.09 19.65
N PHE A 244 6.28 1.35 20.91
CA PHE A 244 7.16 1.15 22.04
C PHE A 244 6.83 -0.17 22.75
N VAL A 245 7.88 -0.87 23.15
CA VAL A 245 7.79 -2.18 23.78
C VAL A 245 7.98 -2.00 25.29
N THR A 246 7.02 -2.48 26.06
CA THR A 246 7.09 -2.54 27.53
C THR A 246 6.87 -3.97 28.01
N GLU A 247 6.94 -4.20 29.32
CA GLU A 247 6.76 -5.55 29.88
C GLU A 247 5.36 -6.08 29.55
N THR A 248 4.31 -5.27 29.78
CA THR A 248 2.91 -5.67 29.57
C THR A 248 2.23 -5.00 28.38
N GLY A 249 2.87 -4.00 27.77
CA GLY A 249 2.26 -3.15 26.74
C GLY A 249 1.52 -1.93 27.30
N ASN A 250 1.70 -1.61 28.58
CA ASN A 250 1.13 -0.42 29.20
C ASN A 250 2.02 0.81 28.93
N GLN A 251 1.38 1.96 28.65
CA GLN A 251 2.04 3.23 28.38
C GLN A 251 2.77 3.85 29.58
N ASN A 252 2.42 3.44 30.80
CA ASN A 252 2.99 3.98 32.04
C ASN A 252 4.22 3.19 32.55
N GLU A 253 4.71 2.24 31.75
CA GLU A 253 5.84 1.36 32.09
C GLU A 253 7.15 1.86 31.47
N GLU A 254 8.27 1.38 32.03
CA GLU A 254 9.59 1.59 31.45
C GLU A 254 9.65 0.98 30.04
N ILE A 255 10.17 1.78 29.10
CA ILE A 255 10.40 1.34 27.73
C ILE A 255 11.60 0.40 27.67
N ILE A 256 11.38 -0.79 27.11
CA ILE A 256 12.40 -1.81 26.86
C ILE A 256 13.02 -1.61 25.48
N GLY A 257 12.19 -1.24 24.49
CA GLY A 257 12.65 -0.96 23.14
C GLY A 257 11.63 -0.25 22.28
N TRP A 258 12.02 0.04 21.05
CA TRP A 258 11.26 0.84 20.10
C TRP A 258 11.33 0.23 18.70
N ILE A 259 10.18 0.20 18.03
CA ILE A 259 10.00 -0.30 16.67
C ILE A 259 9.35 0.81 15.84
N THR A 260 9.97 1.14 14.71
CA THR A 260 9.45 2.13 13.76
C THR A 260 8.67 1.46 12.63
N ASN A 261 7.76 2.19 12.01
CA ASN A 261 7.09 1.77 10.77
C ASN A 261 8.07 1.31 9.67
N ASN A 262 9.22 1.98 9.55
CA ASN A 262 10.28 1.62 8.61
C ASN A 262 10.87 0.24 8.95
N LYS A 263 11.09 -0.05 10.24
CA LYS A 263 11.63 -1.34 10.68
C LYS A 263 10.67 -2.49 10.42
N ILE A 264 9.37 -2.28 10.66
CA ILE A 264 8.33 -3.28 10.33
C ILE A 264 8.30 -3.54 8.83
N SER A 265 8.36 -2.46 8.02
CA SER A 265 8.34 -2.57 6.55
C SER A 265 9.58 -3.28 5.99
N GLU A 266 10.74 -3.12 6.63
CA GLU A 266 11.96 -3.85 6.29
C GLU A 266 11.78 -5.35 6.54
N LEU A 267 11.31 -5.72 7.73
CA LEU A 267 11.13 -7.12 8.13
C LEU A 267 9.97 -7.83 7.40
N ALA A 268 8.99 -7.09 6.90
CA ALA A 268 7.90 -7.62 6.07
C ALA A 268 8.34 -7.98 4.64
N LYS A 269 9.41 -7.35 4.13
CA LYS A 269 9.90 -7.56 2.75
C LYS A 269 10.79 -8.79 2.61
N VAL A 270 11.50 -9.17 3.67
CA VAL A 270 12.37 -10.35 3.74
C VAL A 270 11.53 -11.60 3.89
#